data_AF-A0AB73I889-F1
#
_entry.id   AF-A0AB73I889-F1
#
_cell.length_a   1.000
_cell.length_b   1.000
_cell.length_c   1.000
_cell.angle_alpha   90.00
_cell.angle_beta   90.00
_cell.angle_gamma   90.00
#
_symmetry.space_group_name_H-M   'P 1'
#
loop_
_entity.id
_entity.type
_entity.pdbx_description
1 polymer ?
#
loop_
_entity_poly.entity_id
_entity_poly.type
_entity_poly.pdbx_seq_one_letter_code
_entity_poly.pdbx_strand_id
1 'polypeptide(L)'
;MPRHPGDLTDFDGIVRRSATSGRLRSWTLRNQVGEQAEAECRPKMIFDDPEAMAHAAMLGHGVAFLPMPHAARWLASGALVRLLPGWYADHGPISIYYSNKKLLPEKTRVFIDFVVAAFREQRLASKFDAR
;
A
#
# COMPACT_ATOMS: atom_id res chain seq x y z
N MET A 1 -17.79 12.09 1.25
CA MET A 1 -16.39 11.65 1.39
C MET A 1 -16.00 11.73 2.85
N PRO A 2 -15.27 10.73 3.38
CA PRO A 2 -14.80 10.74 4.76
C PRO A 2 -13.78 11.87 4.98
N ARG A 3 -13.70 12.42 6.19
CA ARG A 3 -12.75 13.48 6.56
C ARG A 3 -11.73 13.00 7.58
N HIS A 4 -12.09 11.97 8.35
CA HIS A 4 -11.28 11.36 9.38
C HIS A 4 -11.25 9.82 9.20
N PRO A 5 -10.17 9.11 9.57
CA PRO A 5 -10.10 7.64 9.48
C PRO A 5 -11.24 6.91 10.18
N GLY A 6 -11.73 7.46 11.29
CA GLY A 6 -12.90 6.94 12.02
C GLY A 6 -14.22 6.97 11.22
N ASP A 7 -14.34 7.85 10.23
CA ASP A 7 -15.52 7.92 9.36
C ASP A 7 -15.62 6.72 8.41
N LEU A 8 -14.56 5.90 8.30
CA LEU A 8 -14.52 4.74 7.40
C LEU A 8 -15.39 3.58 7.90
N THR A 9 -15.82 3.61 9.16
CA THR A 9 -16.66 2.57 9.78
C THR A 9 -17.99 2.37 9.04
N ASP A 10 -18.50 3.42 8.38
CA ASP A 10 -19.72 3.38 7.57
C ASP A 10 -19.53 2.80 6.16
N PHE A 11 -18.28 2.58 5.73
CA PHE A 11 -17.94 2.13 4.38
C PHE A 11 -17.78 0.61 4.29
N ASP A 12 -18.22 0.05 3.16
CA ASP A 12 -17.99 -1.35 2.83
C ASP A 12 -16.51 -1.57 2.49
N GLY A 13 -15.85 -2.35 3.33
CA GLY A 13 -14.41 -2.58 3.31
C GLY A 13 -13.99 -3.86 2.59
N ILE A 14 -13.00 -3.70 1.72
CA ILE A 14 -12.16 -4.76 1.20
C ILE A 14 -10.95 -4.85 2.14
N VAL A 15 -10.94 -5.85 3.01
CA VAL A 15 -9.97 -5.95 4.10
C VAL A 15 -8.93 -7.03 3.83
N ARG A 16 -7.70 -6.77 4.31
CA ARG A 16 -6.60 -7.69 4.15
C ARG A 16 -6.50 -8.65 5.33
N ARG A 17 -6.47 -9.95 5.05
CA ARG A 17 -6.10 -10.99 5.99
C ARG A 17 -4.60 -11.26 5.93
N SER A 18 -3.98 -11.44 7.08
CA SER A 18 -2.61 -11.94 7.17
C SER A 18 -2.54 -13.38 6.66
N ALA A 19 -1.71 -13.65 5.65
CA ALA A 19 -1.49 -15.02 5.13
C ALA A 19 -0.90 -15.95 6.19
N THR A 20 -0.12 -15.43 7.15
CA THR A 20 0.54 -16.22 8.19
C THR A 20 -0.35 -16.46 9.41
N SER A 21 -1.07 -15.43 9.87
CA SER A 21 -1.81 -15.49 11.14
C SER A 21 -3.33 -15.57 10.99
N GLY A 22 -3.86 -15.41 9.78
CA GLY A 22 -5.30 -15.39 9.52
C GLY A 22 -6.04 -14.17 10.10
N ARG A 23 -5.36 -13.28 10.84
CA ARG A 23 -5.95 -12.08 11.43
C ARG A 23 -6.25 -11.06 10.35
N LEU A 24 -7.39 -10.38 10.48
CA LEU A 24 -7.68 -9.19 9.70
C LEU A 24 -6.73 -8.07 10.14
N ARG A 25 -6.17 -7.35 9.18
CA ARG A 25 -5.32 -6.19 9.45
C ARG A 25 -6.19 -4.99 9.80
N SER A 26 -5.99 -4.45 10.99
CA SER A 26 -6.37 -3.08 11.33
C SER A 26 -5.28 -2.12 10.86
N TRP A 27 -5.67 -0.88 10.56
CA TRP A 27 -4.75 0.15 10.09
C TRP A 27 -4.80 1.34 11.03
N THR A 28 -3.62 1.87 11.37
CA THR A 28 -3.49 3.17 12.01
C THR A 28 -2.91 4.12 10.98
N LEU A 29 -3.64 5.19 10.69
CA LEU A 29 -3.17 6.25 9.81
C LEU A 29 -2.65 7.41 10.65
N ARG A 30 -1.75 8.20 10.05
CA ARG A 30 -1.32 9.48 10.59
C ARG A 30 -1.47 10.59 9.58
N ASN A 31 -1.54 11.82 10.08
CA ASN A 31 -1.49 13.03 9.25
C ASN A 31 -0.18 13.80 9.47
N GLN A 32 -0.02 14.90 8.73
CA GLN A 32 1.20 15.72 8.75
C GLN A 32 1.47 16.41 10.10
N VAL A 33 0.44 16.63 10.93
CA VAL A 33 0.57 17.22 12.26
C VAL A 33 0.86 16.17 13.36
N GLY A 34 0.97 14.89 12.99
CA GLY A 34 1.33 13.80 13.89
C GLY A 34 0.16 13.13 14.61
N GLU A 35 -1.07 13.54 14.30
CA GLU A 35 -2.28 12.86 14.78
C GLU A 35 -2.30 11.42 14.25
N GLN A 36 -2.75 10.48 15.08
CA GLN A 36 -2.92 9.09 14.70
C GLN A 36 -4.36 8.66 14.98
N ALA A 37 -4.95 7.94 14.04
CA ALA A 37 -6.30 7.42 14.18
C ALA A 37 -6.41 6.03 13.57
N GLU A 38 -7.18 5.16 14.22
CA GLU A 38 -7.53 3.87 13.65
C GLU A 38 -8.48 4.05 12.47
N ALA A 39 -8.28 3.20 11.47
CA ALA A 39 -8.96 3.24 10.21
C ALA A 39 -9.57 1.87 9.95
N GLU A 40 -10.83 1.73 10.35
CA GLU A 40 -11.59 0.51 10.25
C GLU A 40 -12.78 0.71 9.32
N CYS A 41 -13.05 -0.30 8.48
CA CYS A 41 -14.19 -0.34 7.59
C CYS A 41 -15.03 -1.58 7.91
N ARG A 42 -16.31 -1.59 7.53
CA ARG A 42 -17.17 -2.77 7.67
C ARG A 42 -16.72 -3.87 6.69
N PRO A 43 -16.17 -5.01 7.14
CA PRO A 43 -15.64 -6.02 6.22
C PRO A 43 -16.74 -6.63 5.35
N LYS A 44 -16.61 -6.52 4.03
CA LYS A 44 -17.49 -7.17 3.03
C LYS A 44 -16.76 -8.18 2.16
N MET A 45 -15.48 -7.93 1.90
CA MET A 45 -14.62 -8.84 1.15
C MET A 45 -13.28 -8.98 1.87
N ILE A 46 -12.74 -10.19 1.89
CA ILE A 46 -11.50 -10.50 2.58
C ILE A 46 -10.54 -11.14 1.58
N PHE A 47 -9.36 -10.56 1.43
CA PHE A 47 -8.29 -11.04 0.57
C PHE A 47 -6.96 -11.10 1.35
N ASP A 48 -6.00 -11.89 0.90
CA ASP A 48 -4.61 -11.87 1.37
C ASP A 48 -3.65 -11.20 0.36
N ASP A 49 -4.08 -11.05 -0.90
CA ASP A 49 -3.34 -10.43 -1.99
C ASP A 49 -3.77 -8.96 -2.25
N PRO A 50 -2.83 -7.99 -2.26
CA PRO A 50 -3.15 -6.57 -2.42
C PRO A 50 -3.51 -6.20 -3.87
N GLU A 51 -3.07 -6.97 -4.87
CA GLU A 51 -3.44 -6.74 -6.27
C GLU A 51 -4.91 -7.13 -6.50
N ALA A 52 -5.35 -8.26 -5.93
CA ALA A 52 -6.75 -8.66 -5.92
C ALA A 52 -7.64 -7.63 -5.21
N MET A 53 -7.18 -7.07 -4.09
CA MET A 53 -7.89 -5.98 -3.41
C MET A 53 -8.01 -4.73 -4.30
N ALA A 54 -6.93 -4.35 -5.00
CA ALA A 54 -6.94 -3.19 -5.89
C ALA A 54 -7.91 -3.37 -7.06
N HIS A 55 -7.93 -4.55 -7.68
CA HIS A 55 -8.91 -4.87 -8.72
C HIS A 55 -10.35 -4.85 -8.20
N ALA A 56 -10.63 -5.42 -7.01
CA ALA A 56 -11.97 -5.38 -6.43
C ALA A 56 -12.44 -3.94 -6.15
N ALA A 57 -11.55 -3.09 -5.63
CA ALA A 57 -11.85 -1.67 -5.40
C ALA A 57 -12.11 -0.92 -6.72
N MET A 58 -11.29 -1.18 -7.75
CA MET A 58 -11.47 -0.61 -9.10
C MET A 58 -12.82 -1.00 -9.72
N LEU A 59 -13.30 -2.23 -9.46
CA LEU A 59 -14.63 -2.69 -9.89
C LEU A 59 -15.78 -2.11 -9.07
N GLY A 60 -15.51 -1.27 -8.07
CA GLY A 60 -16.53 -0.60 -7.26
C GLY A 60 -17.08 -1.42 -6.10
N HIS A 61 -16.40 -2.49 -5.66
CA HIS A 61 -16.88 -3.35 -4.58
C HIS A 61 -16.68 -2.79 -3.17
N GLY A 62 -16.05 -1.62 -3.02
CA GLY A 62 -15.88 -0.97 -1.72
C GLY A 62 -14.58 -0.18 -1.60
N VAL A 63 -14.21 0.12 -0.36
CA VAL A 63 -12.99 0.86 -0.01
C VAL A 63 -11.88 -0.10 0.42
N ALA A 64 -10.64 0.18 0.06
CA ALA A 64 -9.50 -0.67 0.37
C ALA A 64 -8.31 0.17 0.87
N PHE A 65 -7.59 -0.38 1.85
CA PHE A 65 -6.25 0.07 2.18
C PHE A 65 -5.25 -0.64 1.26
N LEU A 66 -4.63 0.10 0.35
CA LEU A 66 -3.74 -0.43 -0.68
C LEU A 66 -2.34 0.16 -0.54
N PRO A 67 -1.27 -0.66 -0.60
CA PRO A 67 0.07 -0.15 -0.80
C PRO A 67 0.16 0.59 -2.14
N MET A 68 0.89 1.72 -2.17
CA MET A 68 1.00 2.56 -3.36
C MET A 68 1.44 1.83 -4.64
N PRO A 69 2.34 0.83 -4.61
CA PRO A 69 2.66 0.06 -5.82
C PRO A 69 1.45 -0.56 -6.53
N HIS A 70 0.41 -0.95 -5.78
CA HIS A 70 -0.82 -1.54 -6.33
C HIS A 70 -1.88 -0.48 -6.67
N ALA A 71 -1.85 0.68 -5.99
CA ALA A 71 -2.82 1.75 -6.20
C ALA A 71 -2.42 2.75 -7.29
N ALA A 72 -1.12 3.02 -7.46
CA ALA A 72 -0.61 4.17 -8.21
C ALA A 72 -1.14 4.25 -9.65
N ARG A 73 -1.18 3.11 -10.37
CA ARG A 73 -1.68 3.09 -11.75
C ARG A 73 -3.16 3.44 -11.87
N TRP A 74 -3.97 3.02 -10.90
CA TRP A 74 -5.40 3.23 -10.89
C TRP A 74 -5.77 4.63 -10.38
N LEU A 75 -4.98 5.16 -9.45
CA LEU A 75 -5.06 6.57 -9.04
C LEU A 75 -4.72 7.49 -10.21
N ALA A 76 -3.67 7.17 -10.97
CA ALA A 76 -3.25 7.97 -12.12
C ALA A 76 -4.30 7.97 -13.26
N SER A 77 -5.02 6.87 -13.46
CA SER A 77 -6.11 6.80 -14.45
C SER A 77 -7.44 7.37 -13.98
N GLY A 78 -7.57 7.68 -12.68
CA GLY A 78 -8.85 8.07 -12.06
C GLY A 78 -9.81 6.91 -11.79
N ALA A 79 -9.40 5.67 -12.04
CA ALA A 79 -10.20 4.47 -11.74
C ALA A 79 -10.29 4.20 -10.23
N LEU A 80 -9.31 4.68 -9.46
CA LEU A 80 -9.39 4.79 -8.00
C LEU A 80 -9.29 6.26 -7.58
N VAL A 81 -9.91 6.58 -6.45
CA VAL A 81 -9.85 7.91 -5.83
C VAL A 81 -9.37 7.77 -4.39
N ARG A 82 -8.43 8.62 -3.98
CA ARG A 82 -7.93 8.68 -2.60
C ARG A 82 -8.97 9.35 -1.70
N LEU A 83 -9.51 8.63 -0.73
CA LEU A 83 -10.58 9.11 0.15
C LEU A 83 -10.11 10.05 1.27
N LEU A 84 -8.90 9.82 1.79
CA LEU A 84 -8.31 10.58 2.90
C LEU A 84 -6.93 11.11 2.47
N PRO A 85 -6.87 12.19 1.67
CA PRO A 85 -5.61 12.69 1.10
C PRO A 85 -4.62 13.19 2.16
N GLY A 86 -5.09 13.68 3.31
CA GLY A 86 -4.24 14.14 4.41
C GLY A 86 -3.74 13.04 5.36
N TRP A 87 -4.15 11.79 5.14
CA TRP A 87 -3.84 10.66 6.01
C TRP A 87 -3.06 9.59 5.25
N TYR A 88 -2.08 8.99 5.91
CA TYR A 88 -1.23 7.96 5.33
C TYR A 88 -0.74 6.96 6.39
N ALA A 89 -0.38 5.77 5.93
CA ALA A 89 0.38 4.81 6.72
C ALA A 89 1.83 4.83 6.25
N ASP A 90 2.78 4.90 7.19
CA ASP A 90 4.19 4.77 6.87
C ASP A 90 4.62 3.31 7.06
N HIS A 91 4.97 2.65 5.95
CA HIS A 91 5.46 1.28 5.93
C HIS A 91 6.97 1.19 5.70
N GLY A 92 7.67 2.32 5.74
CA GLY A 92 9.09 2.39 5.47
C GLY A 92 9.46 2.16 4.00
N PRO A 93 10.77 2.12 3.69
CA PRO A 93 11.25 2.02 2.32
C PRO A 93 11.11 0.60 1.75
N ILE A 94 10.83 0.53 0.44
CA ILE A 94 10.98 -0.72 -0.32
C ILE A 94 12.48 -1.06 -0.39
N SER A 95 12.82 -2.27 0.07
CA SER A 95 14.21 -2.70 0.23
C SER A 95 14.47 -4.03 -0.47
N ILE A 96 15.67 -4.20 -1.03
CA ILE A 96 16.15 -5.48 -1.57
C ILE A 96 16.93 -6.19 -0.48
N TYR A 97 16.45 -7.36 -0.05
CA TYR A 97 17.14 -8.21 0.92
C TYR A 97 17.95 -9.30 0.21
N TYR A 98 19.21 -9.46 0.61
CA TYR A 98 20.08 -10.53 0.13
C TYR A 98 21.00 -11.01 1.25
N SER A 99 21.47 -12.25 1.16
CA SER A 99 22.39 -12.84 2.16
C SER A 99 23.70 -12.08 2.17
N ASN A 100 24.15 -11.66 3.36
CA ASN A 100 25.44 -11.02 3.56
C ASN A 100 26.58 -12.05 3.41
N LYS A 101 26.92 -12.40 2.16
CA LYS A 101 28.06 -13.26 1.83
C LYS A 101 29.30 -12.41 1.63
N LYS A 102 30.45 -12.92 2.09
CA LYS A 102 31.77 -12.26 1.97
C LYS A 102 32.09 -11.84 0.52
N LEU A 103 31.57 -12.56 -0.47
CA LEU A 103 31.54 -12.20 -1.88
C LEU A 103 30.10 -12.38 -2.41
N LEU A 104 29.45 -11.27 -2.76
CA LEU A 104 28.15 -11.30 -3.43
C LEU A 104 28.36 -11.78 -4.89
N PRO A 105 27.61 -12.79 -5.38
CA PRO A 105 27.74 -13.21 -6.78
C PRO A 105 27.50 -12.06 -7.75
N GLU A 106 28.33 -11.95 -8.79
CA GLU A 106 28.25 -10.84 -9.77
C GLU A 106 26.87 -10.74 -10.43
N LYS A 107 26.23 -11.87 -10.74
CA LYS A 107 24.86 -11.88 -11.27
C LYS A 107 23.86 -11.18 -10.34
N THR A 108 24.02 -11.32 -9.03
CA THR A 108 23.17 -10.66 -8.03
C THR A 108 23.48 -9.17 -7.96
N ARG A 109 24.76 -8.77 -8.00
CA ARG A 109 25.17 -7.35 -8.03
C ARG A 109 24.56 -6.64 -9.23
N VAL A 110 24.75 -7.19 -10.43
CA VAL A 110 24.22 -6.60 -11.68
C VAL A 110 22.69 -6.50 -11.65
N PHE A 111 22.00 -7.50 -11.08
CA PHE A 111 20.54 -7.42 -10.90
C PHE A 111 20.12 -6.31 -9.94
N ILE A 112 20.81 -6.16 -8.80
CA ILE A 112 20.54 -5.06 -7.85
C ILE A 112 20.74 -3.71 -8.52
N ASP A 113 21.85 -3.54 -9.24
CA ASP A 113 22.17 -2.29 -9.94
C ASP A 113 21.10 -1.96 -10.98
N PHE A 114 20.63 -2.96 -11.74
CA PHE A 114 19.53 -2.81 -12.70
C PHE A 114 18.23 -2.35 -12.02
N VAL A 115 17.81 -3.00 -10.93
CA VAL A 115 16.57 -2.64 -10.23
C VAL A 115 16.66 -1.24 -9.62
N VAL A 116 17.80 -0.89 -9.02
CA VAL A 116 18.02 0.44 -8.43
C VAL A 116 18.04 1.52 -9.51
N ALA A 117 18.67 1.28 -10.67
CA ALA A 117 18.63 2.19 -11.80
C ALA A 117 17.20 2.42 -12.29
N ALA A 118 16.43 1.35 -12.49
CA ALA A 118 15.03 1.45 -12.89
C ALA A 118 14.17 2.25 -11.89
N PHE A 119 14.37 2.05 -10.58
CA PHE A 119 13.69 2.82 -9.53
C PHE A 119 13.98 4.32 -9.61
N ARG A 120 15.23 4.69 -9.92
CA ARG A 120 15.66 6.09 -10.08
C ARG A 120 15.10 6.71 -11.35
N GLU A 121 15.29 6.05 -12.49
CA GLU A 121 14.85 6.54 -13.81
C GLU A 121 13.35 6.78 -13.87
N GLN A 122 12.56 5.84 -13.32
CA GLN A 122 11.10 5.93 -13.34
C GLN A 122 10.52 6.71 -12.14
N ARG A 123 11.38 7.21 -11.25
CA ARG A 123 11.04 7.91 -10.00
C ARG A 123 10.02 7.14 -9.16
N LEU A 124 10.22 5.83 -9.03
CA LEU A 124 9.27 4.94 -8.36
C LEU A 124 9.13 5.24 -6.87
N ALA A 125 10.22 5.67 -6.21
CA ALA A 125 10.17 6.05 -4.80
C ALA A 125 9.15 7.17 -4.53
N SER A 126 9.10 8.19 -5.40
CA SER A 126 8.12 9.28 -5.28
C SER A 126 6.70 8.84 -5.63
N LYS A 127 6.54 7.99 -6.66
CA LYS A 127 5.22 7.44 -7.03
C LYS A 127 4.64 6.52 -5.97
N PHE A 128 5.50 5.88 -5.18
CA PHE A 128 5.13 4.98 -4.11
C PHE A 128 5.09 5.64 -2.73
N ASP A 129 5.34 6.95 -2.66
CA ASP A 129 5.13 7.71 -1.43
C ASP A 129 3.62 7.83 -1.18
N ALA A 130 3.22 7.47 0.04
CA ALA A 130 1.84 7.55 0.48
C ALA A 130 1.49 8.90 1.10
N ARG A 131 2.45 9.81 1.25
CA ARG A 131 2.22 11.16 1.82
C ARG A 131 1.53 12.12 0.86
#